data_AF-A0A9D5LV83-F1
#
_entry.id   AF-A0A9D5LV83-F1
#
_cell.length_a   1.000
_cell.length_b   1.000
_cell.length_c   1.000
_cell.angle_alpha   90.00
_cell.angle_beta   90.00
_cell.angle_gamma   90.00
#
_symmetry.space_group_name_H-M   'P 1'
#
loop_
_entity.id
_entity.type
_entity.pdbx_description
1 polymer ?
#
loop_
_entity_poly.entity_id
_entity_poly.type
_entity_poly.pdbx_seq_one_letter_code
_entity_poly.pdbx_strand_id
1 'polypeptide(L)'
;MNFEEFKRDLNLAVTEEMVKATYARYFNVKYNTANAHDLYNEKVLFEFKTDKNLKNLKGLATVLAQALYYIHRIKFQNTHKNIPHYICLADKNEAVLSETNKWSNYYSSDAYDWQRAASKPDPLLVDHLVKEPETANIHVFQILKKQEHNTFKRILDTALNPQLSFEFGDKKVISEENFEAVYEHWKSIIGPYIVNGYKPSFYFLANIQREKIILDRENGKVVFTFEDQNSKTQKVLMKDYDYFWDNYEYVTKAEDINGIHSKLDRLSDESQRRFEGEFYTPLLFAQKAIDYWAETLGKNWYKTGKFRIWDMAAGTGNLEYHLPAEAYKYLYMSTLHGGEVDHLKKVFPAATCFQYDYLNDDIDFLFMENGLPFEPNWKLPEKLRKDLANPEITWIVYINPPFATAQNAKQKDSKTGVSKTRLELVM
;
A
#
# COMPACT_ATOMS: atom_id res chain seq x y z
N MET A 1 -18.88 -27.97 -24.58
CA MET A 1 -19.41 -28.77 -23.45
C MET A 1 -20.89 -28.44 -23.30
N ASN A 2 -21.77 -29.44 -23.26
CA ASN A 2 -23.21 -29.26 -23.01
C ASN A 2 -23.55 -29.44 -21.52
N PHE A 3 -24.82 -29.19 -21.12
CA PHE A 3 -25.24 -29.27 -19.71
C PHE A 3 -25.07 -30.66 -19.09
N GLU A 4 -25.36 -31.74 -19.83
CA GLU A 4 -25.25 -33.11 -19.29
C GLU A 4 -23.78 -33.50 -19.07
N GLU A 5 -22.89 -33.07 -19.97
CA GLU A 5 -21.44 -33.22 -19.78
C GLU A 5 -20.94 -32.44 -18.57
N PHE A 6 -21.37 -31.18 -18.42
CA PHE A 6 -21.02 -30.33 -17.28
C PHE A 6 -21.48 -30.93 -15.95
N LYS A 7 -22.75 -31.38 -15.89
CA LYS A 7 -23.32 -32.04 -14.72
C LYS A 7 -22.58 -33.34 -14.39
N ARG A 8 -22.25 -34.16 -15.38
CA ARG A 8 -21.49 -35.39 -15.19
C ARG A 8 -20.10 -35.10 -14.64
N ASP A 9 -19.38 -34.17 -15.24
CA ASP A 9 -18.01 -33.82 -14.83
C ASP A 9 -18.00 -33.24 -13.40
N LEU A 10 -18.98 -32.41 -13.01
CA LEU A 10 -19.13 -31.92 -11.64
C LEU A 10 -19.45 -33.02 -10.62
N ASN A 11 -20.30 -33.99 -10.97
CA ASN A 11 -20.59 -35.13 -10.08
C ASN A 11 -19.35 -36.01 -9.84
N LEU A 12 -18.42 -36.05 -10.80
CA LEU A 12 -17.15 -36.79 -10.69
C LEU A 12 -16.04 -35.97 -10.02
N ALA A 13 -16.25 -34.67 -9.77
CA ALA A 13 -15.24 -33.80 -9.20
C ALA A 13 -15.01 -34.13 -7.71
N VAL A 14 -13.76 -34.50 -7.40
CA VAL A 14 -13.31 -34.80 -6.03
C VAL A 14 -12.37 -33.74 -5.45
N THR A 15 -11.96 -32.76 -6.27
CA THR A 15 -11.12 -31.64 -5.83
C THR A 15 -11.65 -30.30 -6.35
N GLU A 16 -11.18 -29.21 -5.72
CA GLU A 16 -11.56 -27.84 -6.07
C GLU A 16 -11.12 -27.50 -7.49
N GLU A 17 -9.91 -27.94 -7.85
CA GLU A 17 -9.35 -27.80 -9.19
C GLU A 17 -10.18 -28.51 -10.29
N MET A 18 -10.84 -29.63 -9.97
CA MET A 18 -11.73 -30.28 -10.93
C MET A 18 -13.01 -29.49 -11.16
N VAL A 19 -13.61 -28.94 -10.10
CA VAL A 19 -14.80 -28.07 -10.19
C VAL A 19 -14.46 -26.84 -11.02
N LYS A 20 -13.36 -26.17 -10.65
CA LYS A 20 -12.77 -25.03 -11.34
C LYS A 20 -12.54 -25.28 -12.83
N ALA A 21 -11.85 -26.37 -13.19
CA ALA A 21 -11.59 -26.73 -14.58
C ALA A 21 -12.89 -26.98 -15.37
N THR A 22 -13.90 -27.56 -14.72
CA THR A 22 -15.21 -27.84 -15.32
C THR A 22 -15.97 -26.56 -15.62
N TYR A 23 -16.03 -25.62 -14.67
CA TYR A 23 -16.63 -24.30 -14.87
C TYR A 23 -15.89 -23.49 -15.94
N ALA A 24 -14.56 -23.43 -15.87
CA ALA A 24 -13.75 -22.68 -16.83
C ALA A 24 -13.97 -23.18 -18.28
N ARG A 25 -14.03 -24.51 -18.47
CA ARG A 25 -14.30 -25.13 -19.77
C ARG A 25 -15.73 -24.86 -20.26
N TYR A 26 -16.72 -24.92 -19.37
CA TYR A 26 -18.13 -24.75 -19.74
C TYR A 26 -18.47 -23.31 -20.10
N PHE A 27 -18.03 -22.35 -19.28
CA PHE A 27 -18.31 -20.92 -19.44
C PHE A 27 -17.25 -20.19 -20.29
N ASN A 28 -16.29 -20.93 -20.86
CA ASN A 28 -15.19 -20.38 -21.66
C ASN A 28 -14.43 -19.25 -20.94
N VAL A 29 -14.23 -19.41 -19.62
CA VAL A 29 -13.54 -18.42 -18.80
C VAL A 29 -12.04 -18.57 -19.07
N LYS A 30 -11.44 -17.56 -19.68
CA LYS A 30 -9.97 -17.44 -19.79
C LYS A 30 -9.40 -17.09 -18.42
N TYR A 31 -8.34 -17.77 -18.00
CA TYR A 31 -7.73 -17.52 -16.69
C TYR A 31 -6.21 -17.42 -16.76
N ASN A 32 -5.68 -16.58 -15.88
CA ASN A 32 -4.27 -16.46 -15.57
C ASN A 32 -4.06 -17.01 -14.16
N THR A 33 -3.32 -18.11 -14.02
CA THR A 33 -3.02 -18.73 -12.71
C THR A 33 -1.89 -18.02 -11.96
N ALA A 34 -1.28 -16.99 -12.55
CA ALA A 34 -0.29 -16.19 -11.85
C ALA A 34 -0.92 -15.51 -10.62
N ASN A 35 -0.22 -15.60 -9.49
CA ASN A 35 -0.57 -15.00 -8.19
C ASN A 35 -1.60 -15.75 -7.32
N ALA A 36 -1.79 -17.07 -7.50
CA ALA A 36 -2.53 -17.93 -6.55
C ALA A 36 -3.97 -17.49 -6.21
N HIS A 37 -4.71 -16.97 -7.21
CA HIS A 37 -6.16 -16.70 -7.10
C HIS A 37 -6.97 -17.80 -7.80
N ASP A 38 -8.14 -18.15 -7.25
CA ASP A 38 -9.07 -19.10 -7.86
C ASP A 38 -9.88 -18.47 -8.99
N LEU A 39 -9.24 -18.29 -10.15
CA LEU A 39 -9.78 -17.58 -11.33
C LEU A 39 -10.27 -16.15 -11.04
N TYR A 40 -9.42 -15.20 -11.41
CA TYR A 40 -9.79 -13.80 -11.54
C TYR A 40 -9.87 -13.41 -13.02
N ASN A 41 -10.93 -12.69 -13.39
CA ASN A 41 -10.89 -11.77 -14.52
C ASN A 41 -11.41 -10.39 -14.07
N GLU A 42 -11.21 -9.34 -14.88
CA GLU A 42 -11.59 -7.96 -14.53
C GLU A 42 -13.07 -7.76 -14.21
N LYS A 43 -13.94 -8.73 -14.55
CA LYS A 43 -15.39 -8.64 -14.34
C LYS A 43 -15.88 -9.50 -13.19
N VAL A 44 -15.30 -10.68 -13.01
CA VAL A 44 -15.74 -11.69 -12.03
C VAL A 44 -14.52 -12.30 -11.33
N LEU A 45 -14.55 -12.28 -10.00
CA LEU A 45 -13.70 -13.13 -9.16
C LEU A 45 -14.46 -14.41 -8.82
N PHE A 46 -13.84 -15.55 -9.07
CA PHE A 46 -14.41 -16.83 -8.67
C PHE A 46 -13.79 -17.30 -7.35
N GLU A 47 -14.55 -18.10 -6.63
CA GLU A 47 -14.09 -18.85 -5.47
C GLU A 47 -14.71 -20.24 -5.56
N PHE A 48 -13.89 -21.25 -5.83
CA PHE A 48 -14.37 -22.61 -6.04
C PHE A 48 -14.33 -23.42 -4.75
N LYS A 49 -15.25 -24.37 -4.62
CA LYS A 49 -15.29 -25.39 -3.58
C LYS A 49 -15.76 -26.72 -4.17
N THR A 50 -15.61 -27.81 -3.42
CA THR A 50 -16.01 -29.16 -3.89
C THR A 50 -17.11 -29.80 -3.07
N ASP A 51 -17.24 -29.41 -1.81
CA ASP A 51 -18.23 -30.00 -0.90
C ASP A 51 -18.62 -29.03 0.22
N LYS A 52 -18.81 -27.76 -0.13
CA LYS A 52 -19.32 -26.75 0.79
C LYS A 52 -20.81 -26.52 0.55
N ASN A 53 -21.58 -26.57 1.62
CA ASN A 53 -23.01 -26.26 1.59
C ASN A 53 -23.20 -24.73 1.61
N LEU A 54 -23.46 -24.14 0.45
CA LEU A 54 -23.70 -22.71 0.26
C LEU A 54 -25.14 -22.32 0.66
N LYS A 55 -26.05 -23.28 0.83
CA LYS A 55 -27.38 -22.99 1.44
C LYS A 55 -27.30 -22.76 2.94
N ASN A 56 -26.26 -23.26 3.60
CA ASN A 56 -26.02 -22.93 5.00
C ASN A 56 -25.42 -21.52 5.09
N LEU A 57 -26.09 -20.62 5.80
CA LEU A 57 -25.68 -19.21 5.89
C LEU A 57 -24.24 -19.03 6.39
N LYS A 58 -23.82 -19.80 7.40
CA LYS A 58 -22.44 -19.75 7.91
C LYS A 58 -21.44 -20.30 6.89
N GLY A 59 -21.80 -21.37 6.18
CA GLY A 59 -21.02 -21.92 5.06
C GLY A 59 -20.83 -20.88 3.96
N LEU A 60 -21.91 -20.25 3.50
CA LEU A 60 -21.90 -19.17 2.51
C LEU A 60 -21.04 -17.99 2.96
N ALA A 61 -21.27 -17.48 4.17
CA ALA A 61 -20.51 -16.36 4.74
C ALA A 61 -19.01 -16.67 4.85
N THR A 62 -18.64 -17.91 5.16
CA THR A 62 -17.22 -18.31 5.23
C THR A 62 -16.56 -18.28 3.85
N VAL A 63 -17.24 -18.79 2.82
CA VAL A 63 -16.71 -18.80 1.44
C VAL A 63 -16.71 -17.37 0.86
N LEU A 64 -17.74 -16.57 1.16
CA LEU A 64 -17.77 -15.15 0.82
C LEU A 64 -16.61 -14.39 1.49
N ALA A 65 -16.37 -14.60 2.78
CA ALA A 65 -15.23 -14.01 3.50
C ALA A 65 -13.91 -14.35 2.81
N GLN A 66 -13.70 -15.62 2.42
CA GLN A 66 -12.52 -16.03 1.66
C GLN A 66 -12.38 -15.23 0.34
N ALA A 67 -13.47 -15.06 -0.42
CA ALA A 67 -13.45 -14.21 -1.62
C ALA A 67 -13.11 -12.74 -1.30
N LEU A 68 -13.65 -12.19 -0.20
CA LEU A 68 -13.38 -10.81 0.23
C LEU A 68 -11.91 -10.58 0.61
N TYR A 69 -11.18 -11.58 1.09
CA TYR A 69 -9.72 -11.47 1.29
C TYR A 69 -8.99 -11.20 -0.03
N TYR A 70 -9.41 -11.85 -1.12
CA TYR A 70 -8.81 -11.60 -2.43
C TYR A 70 -9.18 -10.22 -2.96
N ILE A 71 -10.43 -9.78 -2.76
CA ILE A 71 -10.85 -8.41 -3.12
C ILE A 71 -10.06 -7.37 -2.32
N HIS A 72 -9.86 -7.57 -1.01
CA HIS A 72 -9.04 -6.71 -0.16
C HIS A 72 -7.60 -6.61 -0.69
N ARG A 73 -6.97 -7.74 -1.02
CA ARG A 73 -5.62 -7.75 -1.62
C ARG A 73 -5.59 -7.04 -2.97
N ILE A 74 -6.60 -7.23 -3.82
CA ILE A 74 -6.71 -6.51 -5.09
C ILE A 74 -6.85 -5.00 -4.86
N LYS A 75 -7.62 -4.57 -3.86
CA LYS A 75 -7.86 -3.15 -3.56
C LYS A 75 -6.62 -2.47 -2.99
N PHE A 76 -5.94 -3.09 -2.04
CA PHE A 76 -4.89 -2.41 -1.25
C PHE A 76 -3.46 -2.83 -1.58
N GLN A 77 -3.24 -4.03 -2.13
CA GLN A 77 -1.88 -4.57 -2.34
C GLN A 77 -1.50 -4.68 -3.82
N ASN A 78 -2.47 -4.75 -4.73
CA ASN A 78 -2.21 -4.97 -6.14
C ASN A 78 -2.65 -3.75 -6.94
N THR A 79 -1.73 -2.99 -7.54
CA THR A 79 -2.09 -1.74 -8.24
C THR A 79 -2.71 -1.98 -9.62
N HIS A 80 -2.28 -3.02 -10.34
CA HIS A 80 -2.60 -3.18 -11.77
C HIS A 80 -3.92 -3.90 -12.07
N LYS A 81 -4.58 -4.51 -11.08
CA LYS A 81 -5.82 -5.28 -11.28
C LYS A 81 -7.06 -4.50 -10.86
N ASN A 82 -8.05 -4.38 -11.73
CA ASN A 82 -9.33 -3.78 -11.39
C ASN A 82 -10.04 -4.59 -10.28
N ILE A 83 -10.81 -3.92 -9.42
CA ILE A 83 -11.72 -4.63 -8.52
C ILE A 83 -12.82 -5.23 -9.41
N PRO A 84 -13.04 -6.55 -9.39
CA PRO A 84 -14.03 -7.19 -10.24
C PRO A 84 -15.43 -6.76 -9.81
N HIS A 85 -16.33 -6.57 -10.77
CA HIS A 85 -17.71 -6.11 -10.49
C HIS A 85 -18.56 -7.17 -9.77
N TYR A 86 -18.23 -8.46 -9.96
CA TYR A 86 -18.96 -9.56 -9.36
C TYR A 86 -18.04 -10.55 -8.64
N ILE A 87 -18.59 -11.20 -7.62
CA ILE A 87 -18.03 -12.36 -6.93
C ILE A 87 -18.91 -13.56 -7.27
N CYS A 88 -18.30 -14.63 -7.75
CA CYS A 88 -18.94 -15.91 -8.02
C CYS A 88 -18.41 -16.99 -7.09
N LEU A 89 -19.23 -17.46 -6.16
CA LEU A 89 -18.90 -18.60 -5.30
C LEU A 89 -19.48 -19.86 -5.92
N ALA A 90 -18.67 -20.88 -6.18
CA ALA A 90 -19.12 -22.06 -6.92
C ALA A 90 -18.64 -23.35 -6.26
N ASP A 91 -19.59 -24.19 -5.87
CA ASP A 91 -19.38 -25.57 -5.44
C ASP A 91 -19.76 -26.55 -6.57
N LYS A 92 -19.59 -27.87 -6.37
CA LYS A 92 -19.97 -28.87 -7.39
C LYS A 92 -21.48 -28.91 -7.66
N ASN A 93 -22.31 -28.46 -6.71
CA ASN A 93 -23.77 -28.55 -6.81
C ASN A 93 -24.52 -27.22 -6.65
N GLU A 94 -23.82 -26.19 -6.16
CA GLU A 94 -24.40 -24.90 -5.78
C GLU A 94 -23.52 -23.77 -6.30
N ALA A 95 -24.13 -22.66 -6.70
CA ALA A 95 -23.37 -21.45 -6.99
C ALA A 95 -24.14 -20.20 -6.61
N VAL A 96 -23.38 -19.13 -6.42
CA VAL A 96 -23.85 -17.80 -6.04
C VAL A 96 -23.13 -16.79 -6.92
N LEU A 97 -23.86 -15.75 -7.32
CA LEU A 97 -23.27 -14.56 -7.93
C LEU A 97 -23.77 -13.33 -7.19
N SER A 98 -22.85 -12.48 -6.73
CA SER A 98 -23.17 -11.19 -6.10
C SER A 98 -22.35 -10.08 -6.72
N GLU A 99 -22.91 -8.87 -6.76
CA GLU A 99 -22.13 -7.66 -7.01
C GLU A 99 -21.12 -7.46 -5.88
N THR A 100 -19.89 -7.07 -6.23
CA THR A 100 -18.77 -6.89 -5.29
C THR A 100 -18.99 -5.67 -4.39
N ASN A 101 -19.48 -4.56 -4.96
CA ASN A 101 -19.65 -3.28 -4.26
C ASN A 101 -20.55 -3.35 -3.02
N LYS A 102 -21.51 -4.29 -2.96
CA LYS A 102 -22.36 -4.56 -1.79
C LYS A 102 -21.55 -4.89 -0.54
N TRP A 103 -20.33 -5.39 -0.72
CA TRP A 103 -19.45 -5.82 0.35
C TRP A 103 -18.33 -4.82 0.67
N SER A 104 -18.37 -3.60 0.10
CA SER A 104 -17.30 -2.61 0.20
C SER A 104 -16.94 -2.22 1.64
N ASN A 105 -17.95 -2.08 2.49
CA ASN A 105 -17.78 -1.81 3.92
C ASN A 105 -17.04 -2.94 4.65
N TYR A 106 -17.10 -4.17 4.13
CA TYR A 106 -16.41 -5.31 4.73
C TYR A 106 -14.97 -5.36 4.26
N TYR A 107 -14.73 -5.47 2.95
CA TYR A 107 -13.36 -5.64 2.45
C TYR A 107 -12.52 -4.36 2.51
N SER A 108 -13.10 -3.18 2.79
CA SER A 108 -12.37 -1.93 3.02
C SER A 108 -12.15 -1.62 4.51
N SER A 109 -12.65 -2.46 5.42
CA SER A 109 -12.55 -2.20 6.86
C SER A 109 -11.21 -2.63 7.45
N ASP A 110 -10.63 -1.79 8.30
CA ASP A 110 -9.44 -2.11 9.10
C ASP A 110 -9.73 -2.97 10.33
N ALA A 111 -11.00 -3.29 10.60
CA ALA A 111 -11.44 -4.03 11.78
C ALA A 111 -11.10 -5.54 11.75
N TYR A 112 -10.69 -6.06 10.60
CA TYR A 112 -10.44 -7.49 10.39
C TYR A 112 -8.95 -7.78 10.21
N ASP A 113 -8.54 -8.99 10.60
CA ASP A 113 -7.17 -9.49 10.41
C ASP A 113 -6.95 -10.01 8.99
N TRP A 114 -6.60 -9.11 8.07
CA TRP A 114 -6.31 -9.42 6.67
C TRP A 114 -4.99 -10.16 6.42
N GLN A 115 -4.14 -10.34 7.44
CA GLN A 115 -2.88 -11.07 7.31
C GLN A 115 -3.08 -12.59 7.31
N ARG A 116 -4.25 -13.06 7.78
CA ARG A 116 -4.60 -14.48 7.74
C ARG A 116 -4.66 -15.02 6.32
N ALA A 117 -4.47 -16.34 6.20
CA ALA A 117 -4.73 -17.02 4.94
C ALA A 117 -6.20 -16.90 4.57
N ALA A 118 -6.51 -16.59 3.30
CA ALA A 118 -7.87 -16.42 2.81
C ALA A 118 -8.74 -17.69 3.06
N SER A 119 -8.14 -18.88 3.02
CA SER A 119 -8.80 -20.16 3.34
C SER A 119 -9.15 -20.34 4.82
N LYS A 120 -8.67 -19.45 5.70
CA LYS A 120 -8.96 -19.39 7.14
C LYS A 120 -9.25 -17.93 7.53
N PRO A 121 -10.35 -17.34 7.00
CA PRO A 121 -10.65 -15.94 7.19
C PRO A 121 -10.83 -15.61 8.68
N ASP A 122 -10.72 -14.33 9.02
CA ASP A 122 -10.98 -13.81 10.35
C ASP A 122 -12.40 -14.23 10.82
N PRO A 123 -12.52 -14.93 11.96
CA PRO A 123 -13.82 -15.27 12.53
C PRO A 123 -14.76 -14.07 12.72
N LEU A 124 -14.22 -12.88 13.03
CA LEU A 124 -15.04 -11.68 13.21
C LEU A 124 -15.72 -11.26 11.91
N LEU A 125 -14.99 -11.31 10.79
CA LEU A 125 -15.55 -11.03 9.46
C LEU A 125 -16.67 -12.01 9.13
N VAL A 126 -16.46 -13.30 9.37
CA VAL A 126 -17.48 -14.34 9.12
C VAL A 126 -18.73 -14.08 9.96
N ASP A 127 -18.56 -13.78 11.25
CA ASP A 127 -19.68 -13.51 12.16
C ASP A 127 -20.46 -12.25 11.77
N HIS A 128 -19.80 -11.20 11.27
CA HIS A 128 -20.49 -10.03 10.73
C HIS A 128 -21.25 -10.35 9.43
N LEU A 129 -20.63 -11.08 8.49
CA LEU A 129 -21.30 -11.47 7.25
C LEU A 129 -22.51 -12.39 7.48
N VAL A 130 -22.50 -13.23 8.53
CA VAL A 130 -23.67 -14.04 8.93
C VAL A 130 -24.83 -13.16 9.40
N LYS A 131 -24.55 -12.00 10.01
CA LYS A 131 -25.57 -11.06 10.50
C LYS A 131 -26.02 -10.06 9.44
N GLU A 132 -25.28 -9.96 8.33
CA GLU A 132 -25.59 -9.08 7.22
C GLU A 132 -26.83 -9.57 6.46
N PRO A 133 -27.92 -8.78 6.39
CA PRO A 133 -29.15 -9.18 5.69
C PRO A 133 -28.91 -9.52 4.22
N GLU A 134 -28.01 -8.80 3.57
CA GLU A 134 -27.63 -8.96 2.17
C GLU A 134 -27.09 -10.36 1.91
N THR A 135 -26.33 -10.95 2.86
CA THR A 135 -25.82 -12.34 2.77
C THR A 135 -26.96 -13.36 2.78
N ALA A 136 -27.97 -13.15 3.62
CA ALA A 136 -29.12 -14.04 3.71
C ALA A 136 -30.04 -13.95 2.48
N ASN A 137 -30.05 -12.80 1.81
CA ASN A 137 -30.87 -12.54 0.61
C ASN A 137 -30.20 -12.97 -0.70
N ILE A 138 -28.96 -13.46 -0.66
CA ILE A 138 -28.27 -13.97 -1.85
C ILE A 138 -28.99 -15.23 -2.35
N HIS A 139 -29.34 -15.24 -3.64
CA HIS A 139 -29.91 -16.44 -4.27
C HIS A 139 -28.82 -17.51 -4.49
N VAL A 140 -29.04 -18.70 -3.93
CA VAL A 140 -28.18 -19.88 -4.11
C VAL A 140 -28.75 -20.79 -5.19
N PHE A 141 -28.11 -20.81 -6.35
CA PHE A 141 -28.53 -21.61 -7.49
C PHE A 141 -28.18 -23.08 -7.30
N GLN A 142 -29.10 -23.98 -7.66
CA GLN A 142 -28.83 -25.42 -7.67
C GLN A 142 -28.36 -25.87 -9.06
N ILE A 143 -27.05 -25.86 -9.26
CA ILE A 143 -26.43 -25.92 -10.59
C ILE A 143 -26.63 -27.27 -11.31
N LEU A 144 -26.91 -28.35 -10.59
CA LEU A 144 -27.23 -29.65 -11.20
C LEU A 144 -28.69 -29.75 -11.68
N LYS A 145 -29.54 -28.74 -11.41
CA LYS A 145 -30.91 -28.65 -11.92
C LYS A 145 -30.94 -27.76 -13.17
N LYS A 146 -31.43 -28.31 -14.29
CA LYS A 146 -31.38 -27.66 -15.61
C LYS A 146 -31.99 -26.24 -15.64
N GLN A 147 -33.11 -26.02 -14.96
CA GLN A 147 -33.76 -24.70 -14.92
C GLN A 147 -32.92 -23.66 -14.17
N GLU A 148 -32.45 -24.00 -12.97
CA GLU A 148 -31.55 -23.16 -12.16
C GLU A 148 -30.23 -22.89 -12.89
N HIS A 149 -29.65 -23.92 -13.51
CA HIS A 149 -28.44 -23.81 -14.33
C HIS A 149 -28.61 -22.82 -15.48
N ASN A 150 -29.72 -22.90 -16.22
CA ASN A 150 -29.97 -22.00 -17.34
C ASN A 150 -30.10 -20.54 -16.87
N THR A 151 -30.76 -20.31 -15.73
CA THR A 151 -30.87 -18.97 -15.12
C THR A 151 -29.50 -18.46 -14.69
N PHE A 152 -28.74 -19.26 -13.94
CA PHE A 152 -27.39 -18.93 -13.50
C PHE A 152 -26.47 -18.64 -14.69
N LYS A 153 -26.47 -19.51 -15.71
CA LYS A 153 -25.69 -19.34 -16.93
C LYS A 153 -25.97 -18.00 -17.60
N ARG A 154 -27.24 -17.63 -17.76
CA ARG A 154 -27.62 -16.35 -18.38
C ARG A 154 -27.06 -15.16 -17.58
N ILE A 155 -27.20 -15.19 -16.26
CA ILE A 155 -26.73 -14.10 -15.39
C ILE A 155 -25.19 -14.01 -15.41
N LEU A 156 -24.50 -15.16 -15.32
CA LEU A 156 -23.04 -15.21 -15.37
C LEU A 156 -22.50 -14.76 -16.74
N ASP A 157 -23.14 -15.17 -17.85
CA ASP A 157 -22.76 -14.74 -19.19
C ASP A 157 -22.88 -13.21 -19.34
N THR A 158 -23.92 -12.60 -18.75
CA THR A 158 -24.09 -11.14 -18.69
C THR A 158 -23.00 -10.48 -17.84
N ALA A 159 -22.65 -11.07 -16.69
CA ALA A 159 -21.58 -10.55 -15.83
C ALA A 159 -20.20 -10.62 -16.49
N LEU A 160 -19.93 -11.69 -17.25
CA LEU A 160 -18.68 -11.86 -17.99
C LEU A 160 -18.59 -10.99 -19.25
N ASN A 161 -19.72 -10.64 -19.87
CA ASN A 161 -19.78 -9.87 -21.12
C ASN A 161 -20.80 -8.72 -21.03
N PRO A 162 -20.55 -7.70 -20.18
CA PRO A 162 -21.47 -6.58 -20.04
C PRO A 162 -21.57 -5.78 -21.35
N GLN A 163 -22.80 -5.58 -21.86
CA GLN A 163 -23.07 -4.83 -23.09
C GLN A 163 -22.94 -3.30 -22.91
N LEU A 164 -23.01 -2.82 -21.67
CA LEU A 164 -22.82 -1.43 -21.25
C LEU A 164 -21.84 -1.44 -20.08
N SER A 165 -20.73 -0.70 -20.20
CA SER A 165 -19.84 -0.41 -19.07
C SER A 165 -20.55 0.59 -18.16
N PHE A 166 -21.43 0.12 -17.29
CA PHE A 166 -21.88 0.96 -16.21
C PHE A 166 -20.73 1.13 -15.22
N GLU A 167 -20.38 2.38 -14.90
CA GLU A 167 -19.34 2.82 -13.97
C GLU A 167 -19.64 2.48 -12.49
N PHE A 168 -20.21 1.29 -12.20
CA PHE A 168 -20.52 0.84 -10.84
C PHE A 168 -19.49 -0.17 -10.33
N GLY A 169 -18.21 0.16 -10.48
CA GLY A 169 -17.11 -0.55 -9.84
C GLY A 169 -16.60 0.23 -8.64
N ASP A 170 -16.31 -0.46 -7.54
CA ASP A 170 -15.51 0.13 -6.46
C ASP A 170 -14.10 0.43 -7.01
N LYS A 171 -13.54 1.57 -6.61
CA LYS A 171 -12.25 2.05 -7.09
C LYS A 171 -11.25 2.09 -5.93
N LYS A 172 -9.97 2.15 -6.27
CA LYS A 172 -8.88 2.21 -5.29
C LYS A 172 -8.62 3.66 -4.92
N VAL A 173 -8.53 3.93 -3.62
CA VAL A 173 -8.10 5.23 -3.12
C VAL A 173 -6.59 5.33 -3.27
N ILE A 174 -6.12 6.43 -3.86
CA ILE A 174 -4.71 6.78 -3.91
C ILE A 174 -4.35 7.45 -2.57
N SER A 175 -3.28 7.00 -1.93
CA SER A 175 -2.83 7.47 -0.62
C SER A 175 -1.31 7.59 -0.57
N GLU A 176 -0.77 8.21 0.48
CA GLU A 176 0.68 8.29 0.71
C GLU A 176 1.39 6.92 0.77
N GLU A 177 0.66 5.84 1.08
CA GLU A 177 1.24 4.50 1.23
C GLU A 177 1.36 3.78 -0.11
N ASN A 178 0.46 4.07 -1.07
CA ASN A 178 0.38 3.32 -2.33
C ASN A 178 0.75 4.14 -3.58
N PHE A 179 0.91 5.46 -3.46
CA PHE A 179 1.04 6.36 -4.63
C PHE A 179 2.22 6.00 -5.54
N GLU A 180 3.32 5.42 -5.04
CA GLU A 180 4.47 5.07 -5.88
C GLU A 180 4.11 4.00 -6.91
N ALA A 181 3.44 2.94 -6.44
CA ALA A 181 2.99 1.87 -7.31
C ALA A 181 1.89 2.34 -8.26
N VAL A 182 1.06 3.30 -7.83
CA VAL A 182 0.08 3.97 -8.68
C VAL A 182 0.77 4.87 -9.72
N TYR A 183 1.82 5.57 -9.34
CA TYR A 183 2.62 6.43 -10.22
C TYR A 183 3.32 5.61 -11.31
N GLU A 184 3.95 4.49 -10.97
CA GLU A 184 4.56 3.62 -11.97
C GLU A 184 3.51 3.01 -12.91
N HIS A 185 2.32 2.65 -12.39
CA HIS A 185 1.20 2.22 -13.23
C HIS A 185 0.73 3.33 -14.17
N TRP A 186 0.51 4.54 -13.65
CA TRP A 186 0.15 5.72 -14.42
C TRP A 186 1.18 6.02 -15.49
N LYS A 187 2.47 5.97 -15.14
CA LYS A 187 3.60 6.23 -16.04
C LYS A 187 3.71 5.18 -17.13
N SER A 188 3.31 3.93 -16.88
CA SER A 188 3.28 2.88 -17.91
C SER A 188 2.17 3.07 -18.95
N ILE A 189 1.05 3.69 -18.55
CA ILE A 189 -0.16 3.85 -19.39
C ILE A 189 -0.20 5.25 -20.01
N ILE A 190 -0.21 6.29 -19.17
CA ILE A 190 -0.39 7.68 -19.55
C ILE A 190 0.98 8.34 -19.85
N GLY A 191 2.04 7.92 -19.15
CA GLY A 191 3.39 8.47 -19.32
C GLY A 191 3.91 8.54 -20.76
N PRO A 192 3.67 7.56 -21.65
CA PRO A 192 4.10 7.63 -23.05
C PRO A 192 3.49 8.79 -23.85
N TYR A 193 2.37 9.35 -23.39
CA TYR A 193 1.71 10.51 -24.01
C TYR A 193 2.24 11.85 -23.51
N ILE A 194 3.06 11.85 -22.45
CA ILE A 194 3.59 13.07 -21.84
C ILE A 194 4.85 13.49 -22.57
N VAL A 195 4.73 14.55 -23.37
CA VAL A 195 5.81 15.09 -24.19
C VAL A 195 5.97 16.60 -23.99
N ASN A 196 7.21 17.08 -24.12
CA ASN A 196 7.55 18.51 -24.17
C ASN A 196 6.93 19.35 -23.03
N GLY A 197 7.29 19.06 -21.78
CA GLY A 197 6.79 19.78 -20.61
C GLY A 197 7.56 19.48 -19.32
N TYR A 198 6.86 19.55 -18.19
CA TYR A 198 7.41 19.19 -16.87
C TYR A 198 7.80 17.71 -16.78
N LYS A 199 8.50 17.33 -15.71
CA LYS A 199 8.76 15.92 -15.39
C LYS A 199 7.41 15.16 -15.26
N PRO A 200 7.34 13.87 -15.64
CA PRO A 200 6.11 13.08 -15.53
C PRO A 200 5.50 13.03 -14.12
N SER A 201 6.32 13.18 -13.07
CA SER A 201 5.88 13.30 -11.69
C SER A 201 4.90 14.49 -11.50
N PHE A 202 5.24 15.68 -12.01
CA PHE A 202 4.34 16.84 -11.90
C PHE A 202 3.01 16.63 -12.63
N TYR A 203 3.02 15.94 -13.77
CA TYR A 203 1.80 15.58 -14.48
C TYR A 203 0.95 14.60 -13.68
N PHE A 204 1.58 13.59 -13.06
CA PHE A 204 0.87 12.67 -12.18
C PHE A 204 0.24 13.39 -10.99
N LEU A 205 0.99 14.25 -10.31
CA LEU A 205 0.50 15.03 -9.16
C LEU A 205 -0.69 15.92 -9.55
N ALA A 206 -0.63 16.58 -10.70
CA ALA A 206 -1.77 17.31 -11.24
C ALA A 206 -2.93 16.37 -11.59
N ASN A 207 -2.63 15.19 -12.16
CA ASN A 207 -3.66 14.26 -12.62
C ASN A 207 -4.47 13.66 -11.47
N ILE A 208 -3.87 13.41 -10.31
CA ILE A 208 -4.60 12.85 -9.16
C ILE A 208 -5.59 13.83 -8.53
N GLN A 209 -5.55 15.10 -8.92
CA GLN A 209 -6.42 16.19 -8.47
C GLN A 209 -7.44 16.53 -9.57
N ARG A 210 -8.71 16.14 -9.40
CA ARG A 210 -9.73 16.24 -10.46
C ARG A 210 -9.90 17.66 -10.99
N GLU A 211 -9.83 18.65 -10.11
CA GLU A 211 -9.98 20.08 -10.37
C GLU A 211 -8.84 20.66 -11.23
N LYS A 212 -7.68 20.00 -11.27
CA LYS A 212 -6.54 20.41 -12.10
C LYS A 212 -6.61 19.89 -13.54
N ILE A 213 -7.68 19.17 -13.87
CA ILE A 213 -7.82 18.45 -15.14
C ILE A 213 -9.05 18.89 -15.94
N ILE A 214 -8.83 19.22 -17.22
CA ILE A 214 -9.89 19.41 -18.20
C ILE A 214 -9.75 18.33 -19.28
N LEU A 215 -10.84 17.59 -19.53
CA LEU A 215 -10.90 16.54 -20.52
C LEU A 215 -11.64 17.02 -21.77
N ASP A 216 -10.96 17.00 -22.90
CA ASP A 216 -11.54 17.17 -24.22
C ASP A 216 -11.57 15.79 -24.90
N ARG A 217 -12.65 15.06 -24.62
CA ARG A 217 -12.84 13.67 -25.09
C ARG A 217 -12.97 13.59 -26.61
N GLU A 218 -13.55 14.60 -27.25
CA GLU A 218 -13.75 14.64 -28.70
C GLU A 218 -12.41 14.69 -29.45
N ASN A 219 -11.45 15.45 -28.93
CA ASN A 219 -10.14 15.60 -29.56
C ASN A 219 -9.04 14.74 -28.92
N GLY A 220 -9.38 13.94 -27.90
CA GLY A 220 -8.42 13.10 -27.17
C GLY A 220 -7.32 13.92 -26.49
N LYS A 221 -7.71 15.01 -25.81
CA LYS A 221 -6.79 15.91 -25.13
C LYS A 221 -7.08 16.01 -23.65
N VAL A 222 -6.01 16.12 -22.86
CA VAL A 222 -6.07 16.35 -21.42
C VAL A 222 -5.26 17.60 -21.12
N VAL A 223 -5.88 18.58 -20.47
CA VAL A 223 -5.20 19.77 -19.97
C VAL A 223 -4.87 19.55 -18.50
N PHE A 224 -3.59 19.73 -18.16
CA PHE A 224 -3.06 19.64 -16.81
C PHE A 224 -2.72 21.04 -16.32
N THR A 225 -3.22 21.41 -15.15
CA THR A 225 -2.86 22.65 -14.45
C THR A 225 -1.92 22.32 -13.29
N PHE A 226 -0.78 23.00 -13.20
CA PHE A 226 0.26 22.72 -12.20
C PHE A 226 0.19 23.72 -11.03
N GLU A 227 0.99 23.47 -9.98
CA GLU A 227 1.03 24.32 -8.78
C GLU A 227 1.44 25.77 -9.06
N ASP A 228 2.25 25.99 -10.11
CA ASP A 228 2.68 27.31 -10.57
C ASP A 228 1.61 28.03 -11.42
N GLN A 229 0.39 27.48 -11.50
CA GLN A 229 -0.75 27.94 -12.29
C GLN A 229 -0.55 27.89 -13.81
N ASN A 230 0.58 27.37 -14.30
CA ASN A 230 0.73 27.09 -15.72
C ASN A 230 -0.10 25.86 -16.10
N SER A 231 -0.45 25.78 -17.38
CA SER A 231 -1.12 24.60 -17.91
C SER A 231 -0.42 24.05 -19.15
N LYS A 232 -0.55 22.73 -19.34
CA LYS A 232 -0.06 22.02 -20.53
C LYS A 232 -1.12 21.06 -21.02
N THR A 233 -1.32 21.04 -22.33
CA THR A 233 -2.21 20.09 -23.00
C THR A 233 -1.40 18.93 -23.55
N GLN A 234 -1.85 17.71 -23.30
CA GLN A 234 -1.27 16.48 -23.86
C GLN A 234 -2.33 15.75 -24.67
N LYS A 235 -1.92 15.13 -25.78
CA LYS A 235 -2.80 14.28 -26.58
C LYS A 235 -2.70 12.86 -26.04
N VAL A 236 -3.79 12.38 -25.45
CA VAL A 236 -3.85 11.08 -24.76
C VAL A 236 -4.95 10.24 -25.39
N LEU A 237 -4.72 8.94 -25.54
CA LEU A 237 -5.78 8.05 -25.98
C LEU A 237 -6.81 7.89 -24.85
N MET A 238 -8.06 8.31 -25.07
CA MET A 238 -9.09 8.31 -24.01
C MET A 238 -9.37 6.92 -23.46
N LYS A 239 -9.25 5.86 -24.28
CA LYS A 239 -9.36 4.48 -23.81
C LYS A 239 -8.35 4.15 -22.69
N ASP A 240 -7.11 4.61 -22.84
CA ASP A 240 -6.04 4.33 -21.89
C ASP A 240 -6.17 5.23 -20.64
N TYR A 241 -6.64 6.46 -20.84
CA TYR A 241 -6.99 7.36 -19.75
C TYR A 241 -8.14 6.80 -18.89
N ASP A 242 -9.22 6.37 -19.54
CA ASP A 242 -10.38 5.74 -18.89
C ASP A 242 -9.97 4.43 -18.22
N TYR A 243 -9.13 3.59 -18.85
CA TYR A 243 -8.60 2.37 -18.24
C TYR A 243 -7.85 2.63 -16.93
N PHE A 244 -7.03 3.70 -16.87
CA PHE A 244 -6.38 4.08 -15.62
C PHE A 244 -7.41 4.55 -14.58
N TRP A 245 -8.32 5.46 -14.95
CA TRP A 245 -9.30 6.04 -14.02
C TRP A 245 -10.46 5.11 -13.65
N ASP A 246 -10.63 3.99 -14.34
CA ASP A 246 -11.50 2.90 -13.92
C ASP A 246 -10.96 2.17 -12.68
N ASN A 247 -9.66 2.26 -12.42
CA ASN A 247 -9.01 1.62 -11.27
C ASN A 247 -8.98 2.49 -10.02
N TYR A 248 -8.91 3.81 -10.18
CA TYR A 248 -8.57 4.73 -9.08
C TYR A 248 -9.57 5.86 -8.91
N GLU A 249 -9.74 6.28 -7.66
CA GLU A 249 -10.42 7.52 -7.32
C GLU A 249 -9.44 8.70 -7.35
N TYR A 250 -9.94 9.90 -7.66
CA TYR A 250 -9.17 11.12 -7.49
C TYR A 250 -8.92 11.38 -6.00
N VAL A 251 -7.76 11.92 -5.67
CA VAL A 251 -7.42 12.30 -4.29
C VAL A 251 -8.14 13.59 -3.95
N THR A 252 -8.89 13.57 -2.85
CA THR A 252 -9.69 14.71 -2.39
C THR A 252 -9.18 15.31 -1.08
N LYS A 253 -8.39 14.55 -0.31
CA LYS A 253 -7.82 15.01 0.96
C LYS A 253 -6.53 15.79 0.71
N ALA A 254 -6.49 17.04 1.17
CA ALA A 254 -5.31 17.89 1.03
C ALA A 254 -4.07 17.32 1.74
N GLU A 255 -4.25 16.62 2.86
CA GLU A 255 -3.17 15.95 3.59
C GLU A 255 -2.49 14.90 2.71
N ASP A 256 -3.26 14.01 2.08
CA ASP A 256 -2.73 12.98 1.16
C ASP A 256 -2.02 13.62 -0.04
N ILE A 257 -2.58 14.69 -0.62
CA ILE A 257 -1.95 15.42 -1.74
C ILE A 257 -0.58 16.00 -1.31
N ASN A 258 -0.51 16.64 -0.14
CA ASN A 258 0.72 17.24 0.37
C ASN A 258 1.78 16.19 0.70
N GLY A 259 1.38 15.07 1.28
CA GLY A 259 2.27 13.94 1.56
C GLY A 259 2.81 13.30 0.29
N ILE A 260 1.93 13.04 -0.69
CA ILE A 260 2.32 12.53 -2.01
C ILE A 260 3.27 13.51 -2.69
N HIS A 261 2.97 14.81 -2.73
CA HIS A 261 3.84 15.82 -3.35
C HIS A 261 5.26 15.80 -2.76
N SER A 262 5.37 15.79 -1.43
CA SER A 262 6.65 15.78 -0.72
C SER A 262 7.48 14.53 -1.04
N LYS A 263 6.82 13.36 -1.15
CA LYS A 263 7.45 12.08 -1.44
C LYS A 263 7.80 11.90 -2.93
N LEU A 264 6.98 12.46 -3.81
CA LEU A 264 7.14 12.38 -5.27
C LEU A 264 8.34 13.19 -5.78
N ASP A 265 8.61 14.35 -5.17
CA ASP A 265 9.84 15.12 -5.44
C ASP A 265 11.08 14.26 -5.19
N ARG A 266 11.07 13.49 -4.10
CA ARG A 266 12.16 12.60 -3.70
C ARG A 266 12.36 11.40 -4.63
N LEU A 267 11.30 10.82 -5.19
CA LEU A 267 11.42 9.73 -6.18
C LEU A 267 12.29 10.14 -7.39
N SER A 268 12.19 11.40 -7.82
CA SER A 268 12.97 11.90 -8.94
C SER A 268 14.46 12.10 -8.62
N ASP A 269 14.79 12.31 -7.34
CA ASP A 269 16.16 12.45 -6.85
C ASP A 269 16.81 11.09 -6.56
N GLU A 270 16.08 10.11 -6.03
CA GLU A 270 16.65 8.79 -5.66
C GLU A 270 17.21 8.01 -6.86
N SER A 271 16.60 8.10 -8.04
CA SER A 271 17.13 7.43 -9.25
C SER A 271 18.48 7.99 -9.67
N GLN A 272 18.71 9.29 -9.44
CA GLN A 272 19.95 9.97 -9.77
C GLN A 272 21.02 9.68 -8.69
N ARG A 273 20.64 9.67 -7.41
CA ARG A 273 21.54 9.34 -6.29
C ARG A 273 22.03 7.89 -6.30
N ARG A 274 21.18 6.93 -6.68
CA ARG A 274 21.58 5.52 -6.90
C ARG A 274 22.57 5.37 -8.06
N PHE A 275 22.45 6.20 -9.09
CA PHE A 275 23.40 6.24 -10.21
C PHE A 275 24.76 6.84 -9.79
N GLU A 276 24.76 7.74 -8.80
CA GLU A 276 25.95 8.40 -8.23
C GLU A 276 26.65 7.57 -7.14
N GLY A 277 26.09 6.43 -6.70
CA GLY A 277 26.77 5.45 -5.85
C GLY A 277 26.65 5.67 -4.34
N GLU A 278 25.68 6.47 -3.88
CA GLU A 278 25.44 6.68 -2.44
C GLU A 278 24.77 5.45 -1.79
N PHE A 279 25.39 4.91 -0.73
CA PHE A 279 24.91 3.72 0.00
C PHE A 279 23.89 4.12 1.09
N TYR A 280 22.62 4.22 0.74
CA TYR A 280 21.53 4.42 1.70
C TYR A 280 20.76 3.14 2.00
N THR A 281 20.04 3.10 3.12
CA THR A 281 19.09 2.02 3.40
C THR A 281 18.03 1.96 2.29
N PRO A 282 17.84 0.82 1.62
CA PRO A 282 16.78 0.68 0.64
C PRO A 282 15.39 0.87 1.26
N LEU A 283 14.54 1.63 0.59
CA LEU A 283 13.18 1.96 1.06
C LEU A 283 12.34 0.74 1.45
N LEU A 284 12.47 -0.37 0.71
CA LEU A 284 11.77 -1.61 1.02
C LEU A 284 12.07 -2.16 2.43
N PHE A 285 13.32 -2.05 2.89
CA PHE A 285 13.69 -2.47 4.24
C PHE A 285 13.17 -1.50 5.29
N ALA A 286 13.18 -0.19 4.99
CA ALA A 286 12.62 0.84 5.85
C ALA A 286 11.11 0.65 6.06
N GLN A 287 10.35 0.43 4.99
CA GLN A 287 8.92 0.09 5.06
C GLN A 287 8.71 -1.15 5.93
N LYS A 288 9.49 -2.21 5.72
CA LYS A 288 9.32 -3.46 6.46
C LYS A 288 9.56 -3.29 7.97
N ALA A 289 10.50 -2.43 8.37
CA ALA A 289 10.72 -2.12 9.78
C ALA A 289 9.51 -1.41 10.40
N ILE A 290 8.91 -0.44 9.68
CA ILE A 290 7.71 0.27 10.11
C ILE A 290 6.49 -0.68 10.21
N ASP A 291 6.37 -1.65 9.30
CA ASP A 291 5.33 -2.69 9.40
C ASP A 291 5.44 -3.48 10.71
N TYR A 292 6.66 -3.85 11.12
CA TYR A 292 6.89 -4.54 12.40
C TYR A 292 6.57 -3.66 13.62
N TRP A 293 6.69 -2.35 13.50
CA TRP A 293 6.24 -1.44 14.56
C TRP A 293 4.73 -1.46 14.68
N ALA A 294 3.98 -1.51 13.58
CA ALA A 294 2.52 -1.62 13.63
C ALA A 294 2.07 -2.94 14.27
N GLU A 295 2.80 -4.04 14.04
CA GLU A 295 2.56 -5.33 14.69
C GLU A 295 2.86 -5.30 16.20
N THR A 296 3.89 -4.57 16.62
CA THR A 296 4.36 -4.55 18.03
C THR A 296 3.66 -3.48 18.87
N LEU A 297 3.47 -2.29 18.31
CA LEU A 297 2.95 -1.09 18.99
C LEU A 297 1.45 -0.87 18.71
N GLY A 298 0.89 -1.60 17.74
CA GLY A 298 -0.46 -1.41 17.23
C GLY A 298 -0.53 -0.44 16.05
N LYS A 299 -1.61 -0.56 15.25
CA LYS A 299 -1.92 0.40 14.18
C LYS A 299 -2.07 1.81 14.74
N ASN A 300 -1.61 2.81 14.00
CA ASN A 300 -1.71 4.22 14.37
C ASN A 300 -1.06 4.59 15.73
N TRP A 301 -0.02 3.86 16.16
CA TRP A 301 0.68 4.08 17.43
C TRP A 301 1.07 5.56 17.67
N TYR A 302 1.42 6.29 16.62
CA TYR A 302 1.82 7.71 16.66
C TYR A 302 0.68 8.64 17.12
N LYS A 303 -0.59 8.27 16.93
CA LYS A 303 -1.75 9.08 17.36
C LYS A 303 -1.87 9.15 18.88
N THR A 304 -1.26 8.22 19.62
CA THR A 304 -1.26 8.23 21.09
C THR A 304 -0.43 9.37 21.69
N GLY A 305 0.54 9.92 20.93
CA GLY A 305 1.48 10.94 21.40
C GLY A 305 2.54 10.45 22.41
N LYS A 306 2.53 9.16 22.76
CA LYS A 306 3.44 8.55 23.76
C LYS A 306 4.85 8.27 23.24
N PHE A 307 4.99 8.18 21.93
CA PHE A 307 6.23 7.72 21.30
C PHE A 307 7.03 8.89 20.73
N ARG A 308 8.36 8.77 20.74
CA ARG A 308 9.29 9.63 19.99
C ARG A 308 10.25 8.75 19.20
N ILE A 309 10.64 9.23 18.02
CA ILE A 309 11.62 8.56 17.18
C ILE A 309 12.88 9.41 17.15
N TRP A 310 14.04 8.79 17.34
CA TRP A 310 15.32 9.42 17.05
C TRP A 310 16.15 8.56 16.11
N ASP A 311 16.47 9.14 14.95
CA ASP A 311 17.53 8.65 14.07
C ASP A 311 18.75 9.57 14.23
N MET A 312 19.81 9.03 14.84
CA MET A 312 21.05 9.77 15.10
C MET A 312 21.96 9.86 13.87
N ALA A 313 21.69 9.07 12.83
CA ALA A 313 22.48 8.94 11.61
C ALA A 313 21.58 8.97 10.36
N ALA A 314 20.67 9.94 10.32
CA ALA A 314 19.56 9.96 9.38
C ALA A 314 19.97 10.10 7.91
N GLY A 315 21.14 10.68 7.64
CA GLY A 315 21.54 11.05 6.28
C GLY A 315 20.44 11.88 5.62
N THR A 316 19.85 11.35 4.55
CA THR A 316 18.73 12.00 3.83
C THR A 316 17.33 11.49 4.23
N GLY A 317 17.23 10.65 5.26
CA GLY A 317 15.96 10.21 5.88
C GLY A 317 15.29 9.03 5.18
N ASN A 318 16.06 8.06 4.71
CA ASN A 318 15.52 6.86 4.05
C ASN A 318 14.73 5.94 5.00
N LEU A 319 15.15 5.85 6.26
CA LEU A 319 14.48 5.04 7.26
C LEU A 319 13.06 5.57 7.52
N GLU A 320 12.92 6.88 7.65
CA GLU A 320 11.70 7.59 8.04
C GLU A 320 10.73 7.80 6.89
N TYR A 321 11.15 7.52 5.65
CA TYR A 321 10.42 7.92 4.45
C TYR A 321 8.96 7.44 4.40
N HIS A 322 8.71 6.23 4.89
CA HIS A 322 7.39 5.62 4.91
C HIS A 322 6.56 5.95 6.16
N LEU A 323 7.09 6.77 7.07
CA LEU A 323 6.30 7.25 8.19
C LEU A 323 5.21 8.22 7.69
N PRO A 324 4.03 8.22 8.33
CA PRO A 324 2.99 9.17 8.00
C PRO A 324 3.39 10.58 8.43
N ALA A 325 3.02 11.59 7.65
CA ALA A 325 3.36 12.99 7.93
C ALA A 325 2.91 13.45 9.34
N GLU A 326 1.79 12.93 9.83
CA GLU A 326 1.30 13.16 11.20
C GLU A 326 2.32 12.78 12.30
N ALA A 327 3.19 11.81 12.03
CA ALA A 327 4.21 11.35 12.97
C ALA A 327 5.42 12.29 13.03
N TYR A 328 5.65 13.13 12.00
CA TYR A 328 6.87 13.94 11.88
C TYR A 328 7.12 14.87 13.06
N LYS A 329 6.07 15.38 13.72
CA LYS A 329 6.20 16.21 14.94
C LYS A 329 6.88 15.50 16.13
N TYR A 330 6.95 14.17 16.07
CA TYR A 330 7.58 13.29 17.06
C TYR A 330 8.97 12.79 16.63
N LEU A 331 9.45 13.19 15.44
CA LEU A 331 10.76 12.80 14.92
C LEU A 331 11.85 13.77 15.33
N TYR A 332 12.97 13.19 15.74
CA TYR A 332 14.27 13.82 15.85
C TYR A 332 15.20 13.16 14.85
N MET A 333 15.79 13.96 13.97
CA MET A 333 16.66 13.46 12.92
C MET A 333 17.97 14.24 12.96
N SER A 334 19.08 13.54 13.19
CA SER A 334 20.39 14.16 13.16
C SER A 334 21.34 13.50 12.18
N THR A 335 22.27 14.31 11.69
CA THR A 335 23.35 13.88 10.81
C THR A 335 24.57 14.78 10.97
N LEU A 336 25.73 14.32 10.49
CA LEU A 336 27.00 15.03 10.54
C LEU A 336 27.05 16.22 9.57
N HIS A 337 26.26 16.21 8.50
CA HIS A 337 26.38 17.17 7.40
C HIS A 337 25.22 18.18 7.38
N GLY A 338 25.52 19.47 7.50
CA GLY A 338 24.51 20.53 7.50
C GLY A 338 23.64 20.58 6.23
N GLY A 339 24.19 20.26 5.06
CA GLY A 339 23.42 20.21 3.81
C GLY A 339 22.33 19.13 3.81
N GLU A 340 22.58 17.99 4.46
CA GLU A 340 21.58 16.94 4.66
C GLU A 340 20.50 17.40 5.65
N VAL A 341 20.86 18.16 6.69
CA VAL A 341 19.89 18.74 7.63
C VAL A 341 18.91 19.68 6.91
N ASP A 342 19.41 20.53 6.00
CA ASP A 342 18.56 21.41 5.21
C ASP A 342 17.63 20.65 4.25
N HIS A 343 18.10 19.51 3.73
CA HIS A 343 17.25 18.60 2.96
C HIS A 343 16.17 17.96 3.84
N LEU A 344 16.54 17.41 5.00
CA LEU A 344 15.61 16.79 5.95
C LEU A 344 14.51 17.75 6.38
N LYS A 345 14.80 19.04 6.63
CA LYS A 345 13.78 20.05 6.98
C LYS A 345 12.75 20.27 5.88
N LYS A 346 13.11 20.07 4.61
CA LYS A 346 12.17 20.18 3.49
C LYS A 346 11.29 18.95 3.37
N VAL A 347 11.87 17.76 3.53
CA VAL A 347 11.16 16.48 3.39
C VAL A 347 10.29 16.16 4.61
N PHE A 348 10.74 16.54 5.81
CA PHE A 348 10.09 16.29 7.09
C PHE A 348 9.79 17.62 7.82
N PRO A 349 8.85 18.45 7.32
CA PRO A 349 8.68 19.83 7.74
C PRO A 349 8.28 20.03 9.22
N ALA A 350 7.74 19.00 9.88
CA ALA A 350 7.41 19.05 11.31
C ALA A 350 8.44 18.34 12.21
N ALA A 351 9.46 17.70 11.62
CA ALA A 351 10.51 17.02 12.37
C ALA A 351 11.53 18.00 12.94
N THR A 352 12.14 17.62 14.06
CA THR A 352 13.27 18.34 14.64
C THR A 352 14.56 17.84 13.99
N CYS A 353 14.99 18.52 12.92
CA CYS A 353 16.19 18.16 12.15
C CYS A 353 17.37 19.06 12.52
N PHE A 354 18.51 18.47 12.91
CA PHE A 354 19.66 19.21 13.43
C PHE A 354 21.00 18.52 13.12
N GLN A 355 22.08 19.30 13.02
CA GLN A 355 23.42 18.74 12.82
C GLN A 355 23.99 18.30 14.16
N TYR A 356 24.36 17.03 14.30
CA TYR A 356 24.85 16.50 15.57
C TYR A 356 25.68 15.24 15.38
N ASP A 357 26.84 15.18 16.04
CA ASP A 357 27.67 13.99 16.13
C ASP A 357 27.42 13.27 17.47
N TYR A 358 26.60 12.22 17.45
CA TYR A 358 26.19 11.49 18.65
C TYR A 358 27.33 10.76 19.38
N LEU A 359 28.53 10.71 18.81
CA LEU A 359 29.71 10.12 19.43
C LEU A 359 30.67 11.16 20.03
N ASN A 360 30.53 12.44 19.65
CA ASN A 360 31.51 13.48 19.99
C ASN A 360 30.91 14.76 20.56
N ASP A 361 29.72 15.14 20.15
CA ASP A 361 29.10 16.38 20.59
C ASP A 361 28.45 16.22 21.97
N ASP A 362 28.51 17.27 22.79
CA ASP A 362 27.89 17.35 24.12
C ASP A 362 28.28 16.26 25.15
N ILE A 363 29.25 15.39 24.86
CA ILE A 363 29.69 14.28 25.75
C ILE A 363 30.06 14.79 27.14
N ASP A 364 30.81 15.90 27.23
CA ASP A 364 31.18 16.51 28.51
C ASP A 364 29.95 16.94 29.32
N PHE A 365 28.87 17.36 28.65
CA PHE A 365 27.64 17.78 29.34
C PHE A 365 26.76 16.60 29.77
N LEU A 366 26.85 15.47 29.06
CA LEU A 366 26.07 14.27 29.32
C LEU A 366 26.63 13.42 30.47
N PHE A 367 27.96 13.39 30.65
CA PHE A 367 28.64 12.48 31.58
C PHE A 367 29.36 13.16 32.75
N MET A 368 29.29 14.49 32.90
CA MET A 368 29.88 15.17 34.06
C MET A 368 28.98 15.07 35.31
N GLU A 369 29.40 14.25 36.26
CA GLU A 369 28.70 14.01 37.54
C GLU A 369 28.66 15.23 38.48
N ASN A 370 29.60 16.17 38.36
CA ASN A 370 29.80 17.26 39.33
C ASN A 370 29.26 18.63 38.91
N GLY A 371 28.43 18.68 37.86
CA GLY A 371 27.92 19.92 37.30
C GLY A 371 28.98 20.72 36.53
N LEU A 372 28.52 21.55 35.60
CA LEU A 372 29.40 22.36 34.76
C LEU A 372 29.72 23.69 35.45
N PRO A 373 30.96 24.19 35.38
CA PRO A 373 31.33 25.48 35.93
C PRO A 373 30.78 26.68 35.12
N PHE A 374 30.04 26.41 34.04
CA PHE A 374 29.43 27.38 33.13
C PHE A 374 28.12 26.83 32.55
N GLU A 375 27.28 27.72 32.02
CA GLU A 375 26.06 27.34 31.31
C GLU A 375 26.39 26.54 30.03
N PRO A 376 25.93 25.28 29.89
CA PRO A 376 26.23 24.46 28.73
C PRO A 376 25.65 25.03 27.43
N ASN A 377 26.50 25.14 26.41
CA ASN A 377 26.09 25.48 25.05
C ASN A 377 25.74 24.22 24.26
N TRP A 378 24.57 23.64 24.56
CA TRP A 378 24.09 22.40 23.95
C TRP A 378 23.94 22.51 22.43
N LYS A 379 24.46 21.52 21.72
CA LYS A 379 24.03 21.23 20.34
C LYS A 379 22.73 20.43 20.31
N LEU A 380 22.46 19.62 21.33
CA LEU A 380 21.16 18.95 21.50
C LEU A 380 20.02 19.97 21.60
N PRO A 381 18.99 19.87 20.73
CA PRO A 381 17.82 20.74 20.79
C PRO A 381 17.14 20.69 22.15
N GLU A 382 16.69 21.84 22.64
CA GLU A 382 16.00 21.93 23.95
C GLU A 382 14.77 21.02 24.03
N LYS A 383 13.98 20.96 22.94
CA LYS A 383 12.83 20.06 22.85
C LYS A 383 13.23 18.59 23.01
N LEU A 384 14.36 18.17 22.43
CA LEU A 384 14.87 16.80 22.55
C LEU A 384 15.29 16.52 24.00
N ARG A 385 16.03 17.44 24.64
CA ARG A 385 16.46 17.30 26.03
C ARG A 385 15.27 17.18 26.99
N LYS A 386 14.23 17.97 26.79
CA LYS A 386 12.98 17.89 27.58
C LYS A 386 12.26 16.55 27.39
N ASP A 387 12.15 16.07 26.15
CA ASP A 387 11.50 14.79 25.87
C ASP A 387 12.32 13.60 26.38
N LEU A 388 13.65 13.65 26.34
CA LEU A 388 14.54 12.62 26.92
C LEU A 388 14.40 12.53 28.44
N ALA A 389 14.15 13.65 29.11
CA ALA A 389 13.93 13.70 30.56
C ALA A 389 12.51 13.26 30.99
N ASN A 390 11.60 13.03 30.05
CA ASN A 390 10.22 12.66 30.35
C ASN A 390 10.07 11.13 30.42
N PRO A 391 9.82 10.54 31.60
CA PRO A 391 9.72 9.09 31.77
C PRO A 391 8.46 8.47 31.12
N GLU A 392 7.45 9.28 30.79
CA GLU A 392 6.22 8.81 30.12
C GLU A 392 6.40 8.61 28.61
N ILE A 393 7.51 9.12 28.04
CA ILE A 393 7.82 8.97 26.62
C ILE A 393 8.54 7.65 26.38
N THR A 394 8.02 6.87 25.43
CA THR A 394 8.70 5.68 24.92
C THR A 394 9.52 6.04 23.68
N TRP A 395 10.82 5.75 23.72
CA TRP A 395 11.74 6.04 22.63
C TRP A 395 11.86 4.88 21.65
N ILE A 396 11.74 5.19 20.36
CA ILE A 396 12.06 4.31 19.25
C ILE A 396 13.38 4.84 18.66
N VAL A 397 14.47 4.10 18.90
CA VAL A 397 15.77 4.41 18.29
C VAL A 397 15.80 3.70 16.93
N TYR A 398 15.63 4.47 15.87
CA TYR A 398 15.54 3.96 14.51
C TYR A 398 16.74 4.46 13.72
N ILE A 399 17.81 3.67 13.68
CA ILE A 399 19.11 4.12 13.21
C ILE A 399 19.77 3.04 12.35
N ASN A 400 20.42 3.46 11.28
CA ASN A 400 21.34 2.62 10.50
C ASN A 400 22.68 3.37 10.33
N PRO A 401 23.53 3.40 11.38
CA PRO A 401 24.76 4.16 11.33
C PRO A 401 25.77 3.49 10.38
N PRO A 402 26.75 4.23 9.84
CA PRO A 402 27.82 3.63 9.05
C PRO A 402 28.62 2.62 9.89
N PHE A 403 28.51 1.32 9.57
CA PHE A 403 29.24 0.28 10.27
C PHE A 403 30.69 0.22 9.80
N ALA A 404 31.61 0.69 10.65
CA ALA A 404 33.04 0.53 10.45
C ALA A 404 33.65 -0.23 11.63
N THR A 405 34.04 -1.48 11.40
CA THR A 405 34.82 -2.27 12.36
C THR A 405 36.31 -1.93 12.22
N ALA A 406 36.92 -1.49 13.32
CA ALA A 406 38.37 -1.41 13.44
C ALA A 406 38.93 -2.84 13.60
N GLN A 407 39.67 -3.34 12.61
CA GLN A 407 40.48 -4.54 12.80
C GLN A 407 41.82 -4.14 13.40
N ASN A 408 42.11 -4.59 14.63
CA ASN A 408 43.44 -4.44 15.26
C ASN A 408 44.51 -5.38 14.64
N ALA A 409 44.31 -5.84 13.40
CA ALA A 409 45.27 -6.67 12.70
C ALA A 409 46.31 -5.75 12.03
N LYS A 410 47.56 -5.87 12.49
CA LYS A 410 48.74 -5.22 11.91
C LYS A 410 48.86 -5.53 10.41
N GLN A 411 48.23 -4.72 9.55
CA GLN A 411 48.51 -4.48 8.12
C GLN A 411 47.21 -4.05 7.40
N LYS A 412 46.87 -2.76 7.51
CA LYS A 412 46.23 -1.92 6.47
C LYS A 412 45.83 -0.58 7.11
N ASP A 413 46.32 0.52 6.54
CA ASP A 413 46.02 1.91 6.98
C ASP A 413 44.58 2.36 6.71
N SER A 414 43.70 1.50 6.20
CA SER A 414 42.28 1.81 6.09
C SER A 414 41.54 1.42 7.37
N LYS A 415 41.03 2.43 8.09
CA LYS A 415 40.20 2.37 9.34
C LYS A 415 40.93 2.53 10.67
N THR A 416 42.20 2.94 10.69
CA THR A 416 42.90 3.34 11.92
C THR A 416 42.27 4.61 12.51
N GLY A 417 41.71 4.52 13.71
CA GLY A 417 41.17 5.66 14.45
C GLY A 417 39.66 5.86 14.40
N VAL A 418 38.90 4.99 13.72
CA VAL A 418 37.42 5.10 13.66
C VAL A 418 36.76 4.87 15.02
N SER A 419 37.41 4.17 15.96
CA SER A 419 36.93 4.02 17.34
C SER A 419 37.20 5.25 18.22
N LYS A 420 38.13 6.14 17.82
CA LYS A 420 38.57 7.29 18.62
C LYS A 420 37.51 8.37 18.65
N THR A 421 36.61 8.24 19.61
CA THR A 421 35.49 9.17 19.85
C THR A 421 35.61 9.76 21.24
N ARG A 422 34.97 10.91 21.48
CA ARG A 422 34.93 11.44 22.85
C ARG A 422 34.14 10.54 23.78
N LEU A 423 33.13 9.82 23.27
CA LEU A 423 32.40 8.80 24.02
C LEU A 423 33.32 7.65 24.50
N GLU A 424 34.23 7.15 23.65
CA GLU A 424 35.22 6.12 24.04
C GLU A 424 36.11 6.57 25.20
N LEU A 425 36.36 7.87 25.35
CA LEU A 425 37.24 8.39 26.41
C LEU A 425 36.55 8.46 27.78
N VAL A 426 35.22 8.42 27.83
CA VAL A 426 34.43 8.60 29.06
C VAL A 426 33.64 7.35 29.48
N MET A 427 33.55 6.34 28.61
CA MET A 427 33.00 5.00 28.89
C MET A 427 34.13 4.00 29.13
#